data_AF-A0A6N8HB46-F1
#
_entry.id   AF-A0A6N8HB46-F1
#
_cell.length_a   1.000
_cell.length_b   1.000
_cell.length_c   1.000
_cell.angle_alpha   90.00
_cell.angle_beta   90.00
_cell.angle_gamma   90.00
#
_symmetry.space_group_name_H-M   'P 1'
#
loop_
_entity.id
_entity.type
_entity.pdbx_description
1 polymer ?
#
loop_
_entity_poly.entity_id
_entity_poly.type
_entity_poly.pdbx_seq_one_letter_code
_entity_poly.pdbx_strand_id
1 'polypeptide(L)'
;MSKHMRRNADMAEYRYYLIPDAMTRAFPEQFEKQTPTEFFDNIADLEKRYHQLREMPYNNECTWNGRARFPYERLVVGIDRQNPDGAVAIIQVRNGINYLCDDYRGPYADRSDAQIPQMAEKLVEVIGVDRVRPHTYTQRDGYTWVQVEKDMHITEWLYAHELCSGLQFTRFLNRDGRELFQVRDGQRVIETNADGTKRLRAVKNIDVTHAYVGHYGCHIQQYAEDNFRTGCYVAPEHPQPGDNLDKLQIYQITKGGCEYRFMNYAYSKSRIHAADYSSVYIANLPADYDLERCFQEFNAPNRPLRYHMCSLSTSDIVVTTKNGKETAYYVDSIGFKDVSHLLPELHEVEAQRRKEQVQDEPER
;
A
#
# COMPACT_ATOMS: atom_id res chain seq x y z
N MET A 1 42.53 54.48 15.25
CA MET A 1 42.44 53.28 16.12
C MET A 1 41.06 52.68 15.98
N SER A 2 41.04 51.41 15.60
CA SER A 2 39.89 50.57 15.29
C SER A 2 39.07 50.24 16.55
N LYS A 3 37.73 50.28 16.44
CA LYS A 3 36.86 49.39 17.23
C LYS A 3 35.97 48.65 16.24
N HIS A 4 36.36 47.41 15.98
CA HIS A 4 35.64 46.46 15.16
C HIS A 4 34.18 46.31 15.62
N MET A 5 33.26 46.63 14.72
CA MET A 5 32.06 45.81 14.55
C MET A 5 32.53 44.41 14.16
N ARG A 6 32.65 43.50 15.13
CA ARG A 6 32.44 42.08 14.84
C ARG A 6 30.94 41.87 14.96
N ARG A 7 30.23 41.90 13.82
CA ARG A 7 28.97 41.17 13.72
C ARG A 7 29.33 39.73 14.06
N ASN A 8 28.59 39.13 14.99
CA ASN A 8 28.63 37.69 15.18
C ASN A 8 28.46 37.05 13.79
N ALA A 9 29.27 36.04 13.48
CA ALA A 9 29.00 35.19 12.33
C ALA A 9 27.56 34.69 12.48
N ASP A 10 26.68 35.03 11.54
CA ASP A 10 25.31 34.53 11.50
C ASP A 10 25.38 33.00 11.45
N MET A 11 25.10 32.35 12.58
CA MET A 11 24.90 30.91 12.57
C MET A 11 23.62 30.67 11.78
N ALA A 12 23.68 29.82 10.75
CA ALA A 12 22.50 29.41 10.01
C ALA A 12 21.45 28.90 11.01
N GLU A 13 20.26 29.49 10.95
CA GLU A 13 19.11 29.06 11.74
C GLU A 13 18.31 28.05 10.91
N TYR A 14 17.96 26.93 11.54
CA TYR A 14 17.28 25.82 10.89
C TYR A 14 15.96 25.56 11.59
N ARG A 15 14.94 25.28 10.78
CA ARG A 15 13.64 24.84 11.24
C ARG A 15 13.08 23.81 10.26
N TYR A 16 12.11 23.06 10.69
CA TYR A 16 11.38 22.21 9.77
C TYR A 16 10.25 22.99 9.10
N TYR A 17 9.85 22.55 7.91
CA TYR A 17 8.67 23.08 7.25
C TYR A 17 7.79 21.96 6.69
N LEU A 18 6.52 22.30 6.51
CA LEU A 18 5.53 21.44 5.88
C LEU A 18 4.63 22.27 4.94
N ILE A 19 4.29 21.70 3.79
CA ILE A 19 3.32 22.25 2.84
C ILE A 19 2.10 21.30 2.83
N PRO A 20 0.95 21.69 3.43
CA PRO A 20 -0.18 20.78 3.66
C PRO A 20 -0.79 20.18 2.39
N ASP A 21 -0.93 20.99 1.34
CA ASP A 21 -1.36 20.53 0.03
C ASP A 21 -0.63 21.29 -1.08
N ALA A 22 0.49 20.73 -1.56
CA ALA A 22 1.33 21.31 -2.59
C ALA A 22 0.61 21.45 -3.94
N MET A 23 -0.45 20.67 -4.20
CA MET A 23 -1.29 20.87 -5.39
C MET A 23 -1.94 22.25 -5.44
N THR A 24 -2.31 22.80 -4.28
CA THR A 24 -2.89 24.16 -4.20
C THR A 24 -1.93 25.26 -4.67
N ARG A 25 -0.62 24.96 -4.72
CA ARG A 25 0.42 25.86 -5.23
C ARG A 25 0.71 25.61 -6.70
N ALA A 26 0.71 24.34 -7.11
CA ALA A 26 0.98 23.94 -8.48
C ALA A 26 -0.15 24.32 -9.44
N PHE A 27 -1.39 24.33 -8.95
CA PHE A 27 -2.61 24.60 -9.73
C PHE A 27 -3.54 25.60 -9.02
N PRO A 28 -3.09 26.84 -8.76
CA PRO A 28 -3.86 27.81 -7.97
C PRO A 28 -5.26 28.09 -8.54
N GLU A 29 -5.46 27.89 -9.84
CA GLU A 29 -6.76 28.04 -10.52
C GLU A 29 -7.79 26.95 -10.15
N GLN A 30 -7.35 25.82 -9.60
CA GLN A 30 -8.22 24.70 -9.22
C GLN A 30 -8.64 24.74 -7.75
N PHE A 31 -8.09 25.65 -6.96
CA PHE A 31 -8.32 25.72 -5.51
C PHE A 31 -8.69 27.13 -5.09
N GLU A 32 -9.67 27.25 -4.19
CA GLU A 32 -10.12 28.57 -3.69
C GLU A 32 -9.00 29.33 -2.96
N LYS A 33 -8.11 28.62 -2.27
CA LYS A 33 -7.00 29.18 -1.50
C LYS A 33 -5.78 28.27 -1.55
N GLN A 34 -4.62 28.90 -1.69
CA GLN A 34 -3.33 28.24 -1.53
C GLN A 34 -3.06 27.91 -0.07
N THR A 35 -2.55 26.71 0.21
CA THR A 35 -2.12 26.35 1.57
C THR A 35 -0.76 27.01 1.90
N PRO A 36 -0.66 27.73 3.05
CA PRO A 36 0.57 28.38 3.47
C PRO A 36 1.63 27.34 3.88
N THR A 37 2.91 27.73 3.86
CA THR A 37 3.98 26.90 4.43
C THR A 37 3.89 27.02 5.95
N GLU A 38 3.85 25.89 6.63
CA GLU A 38 3.90 25.82 8.09
C GLU A 38 5.35 25.56 8.51
N PHE A 39 5.81 26.22 9.58
CA PHE A 39 7.20 26.09 10.07
C PHE A 39 7.20 25.64 11.53
N PHE A 40 8.19 24.83 11.89
CA PHE A 40 8.27 24.18 13.20
C PHE A 40 9.70 24.19 13.72
N ASP A 41 9.87 24.62 14.97
CA ASP A 41 11.18 24.64 15.63
C ASP A 41 11.59 23.26 16.17
N ASN A 42 10.62 22.34 16.32
CA ASN A 42 10.86 20.99 16.81
C ASN A 42 10.11 19.93 15.98
N ILE A 43 10.66 18.72 15.98
CA ILE A 43 10.17 17.62 15.15
C ILE A 43 8.86 17.02 15.69
N ALA A 44 8.60 17.08 17.00
CA ALA A 44 7.41 16.48 17.60
C ALA A 44 6.12 17.20 17.20
N ASP A 45 6.16 18.54 17.17
CA ASP A 45 5.03 19.34 16.68
C ASP A 45 4.78 19.13 15.18
N LEU A 46 5.87 19.00 14.41
CA LEU A 46 5.78 18.67 12.99
C LEU A 46 5.17 17.28 12.78
N GLU A 47 5.64 16.26 13.50
CA GLU A 47 5.14 14.88 13.41
C GLU A 47 3.65 14.82 13.69
N LYS A 48 3.21 15.45 14.77
CA LYS A 48 1.79 15.54 15.13
C LYS A 48 0.97 16.18 14.00
N ARG A 49 1.48 17.26 13.42
CA ARG A 49 0.80 17.93 12.31
C ARG A 49 0.79 17.07 11.04
N TYR A 50 1.90 16.42 10.74
CA TYR A 50 2.03 15.49 9.62
C TYR A 50 0.99 14.38 9.72
N HIS A 51 0.82 13.73 10.88
CA HIS A 51 -0.19 12.68 11.05
C HIS A 51 -1.63 13.19 10.85
N GLN A 52 -1.96 14.38 11.35
CA GLN A 52 -3.28 14.98 11.09
C GLN A 52 -3.54 15.16 9.59
N LEU A 53 -2.53 15.59 8.84
CA LEU A 53 -2.64 15.80 7.40
C LEU A 53 -2.66 14.49 6.64
N ARG A 54 -1.92 13.46 7.06
CA ARG A 54 -1.91 12.16 6.37
C ARG A 54 -3.25 11.47 6.33
N GLU A 55 -4.11 11.70 7.32
CA GLU A 55 -5.49 11.20 7.36
C GLU A 55 -6.43 11.96 6.41
N MET A 56 -6.01 13.09 5.84
CA MET A 56 -6.82 13.82 4.87
C MET A 56 -6.96 13.00 3.57
N PRO A 57 -8.18 12.82 3.03
CA PRO A 57 -8.43 11.95 1.88
C PRO A 57 -7.58 12.27 0.65
N TYR A 58 -7.32 13.56 0.42
CA TYR A 58 -6.59 14.03 -0.76
C TYR A 58 -5.15 13.53 -0.83
N ASN A 59 -4.54 13.17 0.31
CA ASN A 59 -3.19 12.61 0.32
C ASN A 59 -3.11 11.22 -0.29
N ASN A 60 -4.24 10.51 -0.40
CA ASN A 60 -4.37 9.17 -0.97
C ASN A 60 -5.01 9.18 -2.37
N GLU A 61 -5.27 10.37 -2.94
CA GLU A 61 -5.82 10.48 -4.29
C GLU A 61 -4.82 9.99 -5.34
N CYS A 62 -5.32 9.13 -6.24
CA CYS A 62 -4.58 8.71 -7.41
C CYS A 62 -4.45 9.87 -8.38
N THR A 63 -3.26 10.47 -8.39
CA THR A 63 -2.92 11.58 -9.28
C THR A 63 -1.82 11.18 -10.24
N TRP A 64 -1.74 11.82 -11.40
CA TRP A 64 -0.71 11.53 -12.40
C TRP A 64 -0.24 12.77 -13.14
N ASN A 65 1.06 13.05 -13.06
CA ASN A 65 1.73 14.05 -13.87
C ASN A 65 2.30 13.37 -15.12
N GLY A 66 1.64 13.57 -16.27
CA GLY A 66 2.08 13.00 -17.55
C GLY A 66 3.46 13.47 -18.01
N ARG A 67 3.90 14.67 -17.59
CA ARG A 67 5.22 15.22 -17.94
C ARG A 67 6.33 14.57 -17.12
N ALA A 68 6.13 14.43 -15.81
CA ALA A 68 7.10 13.80 -14.91
C ALA A 68 7.00 12.26 -14.88
N ARG A 69 5.92 11.70 -15.45
CA ARG A 69 5.53 10.29 -15.30
C ARG A 69 5.58 9.86 -13.82
N PHE A 70 5.00 10.69 -12.96
CA PHE A 70 5.00 10.55 -11.50
C PHE A 70 3.69 11.08 -10.94
N PRO A 71 3.14 10.56 -9.83
CA PRO A 71 2.00 11.20 -9.18
C PRO A 71 2.37 12.61 -8.69
N TYR A 72 1.38 13.50 -8.58
CA TYR A 72 1.61 14.82 -8.04
C TYR A 72 1.88 14.76 -6.53
N GLU A 73 2.63 15.75 -6.04
CA GLU A 73 2.90 15.96 -4.62
C GLU A 73 1.66 16.52 -3.93
N ARG A 74 1.28 15.89 -2.82
CA ARG A 74 0.20 16.38 -1.95
C ARG A 74 0.78 16.99 -0.71
N LEU A 75 1.57 16.27 0.06
CA LEU A 75 2.24 16.81 1.26
C LEU A 75 3.74 16.88 1.03
N VAL A 76 4.37 18.01 1.40
CA VAL A 76 5.83 18.15 1.34
C VAL A 76 6.34 18.48 2.73
N VAL A 77 7.41 17.80 3.15
CA VAL A 77 8.07 18.02 4.43
C VAL A 77 9.57 18.22 4.16
N GLY A 78 10.17 19.20 4.82
CA GLY A 78 11.57 19.51 4.60
C GLY A 78 12.20 20.36 5.69
N ILE A 79 13.40 20.85 5.38
CA ILE A 79 14.22 21.66 6.27
C ILE A 79 14.40 23.03 5.62
N ASP A 80 14.16 24.09 6.38
CA ASP A 80 14.35 25.47 5.98
C ASP A 80 15.60 26.03 6.66
N ARG A 81 16.58 26.43 5.86
CA ARG A 81 17.76 27.17 6.31
C ARG A 81 17.52 28.66 6.05
N GLN A 82 17.50 29.47 7.09
CA GLN A 82 17.07 30.88 6.99
C GLN A 82 18.20 31.86 6.65
N ASN A 83 19.47 31.45 6.73
CA ASN A 83 20.63 32.33 6.47
C ASN A 83 21.88 31.51 6.10
N PRO A 84 22.26 31.40 4.83
CA PRO A 84 21.52 31.81 3.62
C PRO A 84 20.21 31.03 3.46
N ASP A 85 19.24 31.62 2.76
CA ASP A 85 17.98 30.97 2.38
C ASP A 85 18.25 29.68 1.60
N GLY A 86 17.68 28.56 2.07
CA GLY A 86 17.88 27.25 1.47
C GLY A 86 16.89 26.22 2.02
N ALA A 87 15.67 26.22 1.49
CA ALA A 87 14.70 25.17 1.79
C ALA A 87 15.02 23.91 0.98
N VAL A 88 15.09 22.77 1.67
CA VAL A 88 15.33 21.45 1.07
C VAL A 88 14.17 20.53 1.42
N ALA A 89 13.46 20.07 0.39
CA ALA A 89 12.45 19.03 0.56
C ALA A 89 13.14 17.70 0.88
N ILE A 90 12.62 16.98 1.88
CA ILE A 90 13.15 15.67 2.28
C ILE A 90 12.12 14.59 1.99
N ILE A 91 10.84 14.84 2.26
CA ILE A 91 9.76 13.86 2.08
C ILE A 91 8.63 14.48 1.28
N GLN A 92 8.11 13.73 0.31
CA GLN A 92 6.92 14.08 -0.46
C GLN A 92 5.92 12.95 -0.40
N VAL A 93 4.67 13.24 -0.03
CA VAL A 93 3.57 12.28 -0.10
C VAL A 93 2.94 12.38 -1.48
N ARG A 94 2.94 11.25 -2.18
CA ARG A 94 2.42 11.11 -3.53
C ARG A 94 1.56 9.85 -3.58
N ASN A 95 0.26 10.00 -3.83
CA ASN A 95 -0.69 8.88 -3.87
C ASN A 95 -0.63 7.98 -2.61
N GLY A 96 -0.61 8.59 -1.43
CA GLY A 96 -0.58 7.89 -0.14
C GLY A 96 0.79 7.37 0.29
N ILE A 97 1.83 7.49 -0.55
CA ILE A 97 3.16 6.91 -0.33
C ILE A 97 4.17 8.01 0.02
N ASN A 98 5.04 7.76 1.00
CA ASN A 98 6.11 8.68 1.34
C ASN A 98 7.33 8.46 0.44
N TYR A 99 7.66 9.45 -0.37
CA TYR A 99 8.85 9.46 -1.21
C TYR A 99 9.95 10.29 -0.57
N LEU A 100 11.15 9.71 -0.47
CA LEU A 100 12.37 10.43 -0.18
C LEU A 100 12.76 11.30 -1.38
N CYS A 101 13.10 12.56 -1.12
CA CYS A 101 13.77 13.44 -2.07
C CYS A 101 15.28 13.27 -1.90
N ASP A 102 15.99 12.97 -3.00
CA ASP A 102 17.44 12.76 -2.98
C ASP A 102 18.22 14.00 -3.41
N ASP A 103 17.57 15.16 -3.49
CA ASP A 103 18.18 16.46 -3.84
C ASP A 103 19.34 16.84 -2.91
N TYR A 104 19.35 16.36 -1.68
CA TYR A 104 20.46 16.52 -0.73
C TYR A 104 21.78 15.89 -1.23
N ARG A 105 21.71 14.98 -2.21
CA ARG A 105 22.88 14.38 -2.88
C ARG A 105 23.27 15.11 -4.17
N GLY A 106 22.45 16.06 -4.61
CA GLY A 106 22.64 16.80 -5.84
C GLY A 106 23.93 17.63 -5.87
N PRO A 107 24.39 18.04 -7.05
CA PRO A 107 25.62 18.83 -7.22
C PRO A 107 25.50 20.25 -6.66
N TYR A 108 24.27 20.71 -6.40
CA TYR A 108 23.98 22.00 -5.79
C TYR A 108 23.77 21.91 -4.27
N ALA A 109 23.82 20.71 -3.69
CA ALA A 109 23.70 20.55 -2.24
C ALA A 109 24.95 21.10 -1.54
N ASP A 110 24.75 21.86 -0.46
CA ASP A 110 25.83 22.33 0.39
C ASP A 110 26.41 21.17 1.21
N ARG A 111 27.44 20.51 0.66
CA ARG A 111 28.10 19.37 1.32
C ARG A 111 28.89 19.75 2.57
N SER A 112 29.06 21.04 2.85
CA SER A 112 29.68 21.51 4.09
C SER A 112 28.68 21.66 5.24
N ASP A 113 27.37 21.66 4.92
CA ASP A 113 26.28 21.75 5.88
C ASP A 113 25.96 20.37 6.46
N ALA A 114 26.64 20.03 7.55
CA ALA A 114 26.41 18.77 8.27
C ALA A 114 25.05 18.72 8.99
N GLN A 115 24.35 19.85 9.12
CA GLN A 115 23.11 19.94 9.89
C GLN A 115 21.90 19.45 9.09
N ILE A 116 21.85 19.71 7.78
CA ILE A 116 20.78 19.22 6.91
C ILE A 116 20.67 17.68 6.94
N PRO A 117 21.74 16.89 6.72
CA PRO A 117 21.65 15.43 6.81
C PRO A 117 21.21 14.93 8.19
N GLN A 118 21.70 15.54 9.28
CA GLN A 118 21.31 15.15 10.65
C GLN A 118 19.82 15.41 10.95
N MET A 119 19.29 16.53 10.45
CA MET A 119 17.87 16.84 10.57
C MET A 119 17.03 15.95 9.66
N ALA A 120 17.53 15.63 8.47
CA ALA A 120 16.85 14.76 7.50
C ALA A 120 16.76 13.32 8.02
N GLU A 121 17.82 12.80 8.65
CA GLU A 121 17.82 11.47 9.28
C GLU A 121 16.75 11.37 10.35
N LYS A 122 16.70 12.33 11.28
CA LYS A 122 15.64 12.40 12.32
C LYS A 122 14.24 12.50 11.71
N LEU A 123 14.09 13.31 10.66
CA LEU A 123 12.82 13.48 9.96
C LEU A 123 12.36 12.17 9.32
N VAL A 124 13.28 11.45 8.67
CA VAL A 124 13.02 10.15 8.08
C VAL A 124 12.72 9.11 9.15
N GLU A 125 13.42 9.09 10.29
CA GLU A 125 13.13 8.17 11.40
C GLU A 125 11.71 8.35 11.96
N VAL A 126 11.28 9.61 12.13
CA VAL A 126 9.98 9.94 12.73
C VAL A 126 8.82 9.75 11.74
N ILE A 127 8.96 10.20 10.50
CA ILE A 127 7.88 10.16 9.51
C ILE A 127 7.88 8.84 8.71
N GLY A 128 9.09 8.35 8.43
CA GLY A 128 9.36 7.23 7.55
C GLY A 128 9.25 7.56 6.06
N VAL A 129 10.02 6.84 5.25
CA VAL A 129 9.91 6.86 3.78
C VAL A 129 9.70 5.44 3.25
N ASP A 130 9.00 5.32 2.13
CA ASP A 130 8.67 4.05 1.51
C ASP A 130 9.44 3.86 0.20
N ARG A 131 9.57 4.94 -0.58
CA ARG A 131 10.10 4.90 -1.94
C ARG A 131 11.02 6.07 -2.21
N VAL A 132 11.76 5.98 -3.30
CA VAL A 132 12.59 7.06 -3.83
C VAL A 132 12.51 7.04 -5.35
N ARG A 133 12.61 8.22 -5.96
CA ARG A 133 12.85 8.36 -7.40
C ARG A 133 14.21 9.03 -7.58
N PRO A 134 15.29 8.24 -7.72
CA PRO A 134 16.63 8.80 -7.69
C PRO A 134 16.93 9.73 -8.86
N HIS A 135 17.77 10.72 -8.62
CA HIS A 135 18.38 11.59 -9.60
C HIS A 135 19.88 11.28 -9.68
N THR A 136 20.34 10.91 -10.87
CA THR A 136 21.77 10.78 -11.16
C THR A 136 22.27 12.01 -11.91
N TYR A 137 23.46 12.46 -11.51
CA TYR A 137 24.05 13.70 -12.01
C TYR A 137 25.35 13.39 -12.74
N THR A 138 25.45 13.83 -13.99
CA THR A 138 26.67 13.68 -14.79
C THR A 138 27.17 15.05 -15.25
N GLN A 139 28.48 15.27 -15.15
CA GLN A 139 29.12 16.48 -15.66
C GLN A 139 29.59 16.23 -17.09
N ARG A 140 29.08 17.02 -18.05
CA ARG A 140 29.49 16.93 -19.45
C ARG A 140 29.48 18.31 -20.08
N ASP A 141 30.58 18.67 -20.74
CA ASP A 141 30.74 19.93 -21.48
C ASP A 141 30.48 21.19 -20.63
N GLY A 142 30.79 21.15 -19.33
CA GLY A 142 30.55 22.24 -18.38
C GLY A 142 29.11 22.36 -17.87
N TYR A 143 28.23 21.43 -18.25
CA TYR A 143 26.84 21.36 -17.79
C TYR A 143 26.59 20.15 -16.88
N THR A 144 25.75 20.35 -15.88
CA THR A 144 25.17 19.30 -15.06
C THR A 144 23.97 18.69 -15.77
N TRP A 145 24.08 17.44 -16.20
CA TRP A 145 22.97 16.65 -16.72
C TRP A 145 22.32 15.85 -15.60
N VAL A 146 21.00 15.96 -15.48
CA VAL A 146 20.19 15.23 -14.51
C VAL A 146 19.44 14.11 -15.23
N GLN A 147 19.62 12.88 -14.77
CA GLN A 147 18.85 11.73 -15.21
C GLN A 147 17.94 11.29 -14.07
N VAL A 148 16.63 11.27 -14.34
CA VAL A 148 15.64 10.75 -13.40
C VAL A 148 15.54 9.23 -13.59
N GLU A 149 15.80 8.48 -12.53
CA GLU A 149 15.74 7.03 -12.55
C GLU A 149 14.31 6.50 -12.35
N LYS A 150 14.18 5.18 -12.39
CA LYS A 150 12.90 4.53 -12.07
C LYS A 150 12.62 4.68 -10.58
N ASP A 151 11.34 4.84 -10.29
CA ASP A 151 10.81 4.70 -8.94
C ASP A 151 11.12 3.30 -8.38
N MET A 152 11.61 3.23 -7.14
CA MET A 152 11.97 2.00 -6.45
C MET A 152 11.62 2.07 -4.96
N HIS A 153 11.47 0.90 -4.34
CA HIS A 153 11.28 0.81 -2.90
C HIS A 153 12.59 1.19 -2.18
N ILE A 154 12.48 1.82 -1.01
CA ILE A 154 13.66 2.38 -0.32
C ILE A 154 14.68 1.29 0.05
N THR A 155 14.22 0.07 0.31
CA THR A 155 15.10 -1.08 0.64
C THR A 155 15.94 -1.56 -0.54
N GLU A 156 15.62 -1.14 -1.77
CA GLU A 156 16.38 -1.46 -2.98
C GLU A 156 17.41 -0.37 -3.33
N TRP A 157 17.32 0.80 -2.70
CA TRP A 157 18.17 1.93 -3.03
C TRP A 157 19.54 1.85 -2.35
N LEU A 158 20.60 1.93 -3.15
CA LEU A 158 22.00 1.81 -2.70
C LEU A 158 22.38 2.77 -1.56
N TYR A 159 21.78 3.97 -1.55
CA TYR A 159 22.10 5.03 -0.60
C TYR A 159 21.10 5.15 0.56
N ALA A 160 20.16 4.18 0.69
CA ALA A 160 19.19 4.19 1.78
C ALA A 160 19.85 4.20 3.16
N HIS A 161 21.04 3.60 3.31
CA HIS A 161 21.79 3.56 4.56
C HIS A 161 22.15 4.95 5.14
N GLU A 162 22.11 6.02 4.34
CA GLU A 162 22.50 7.37 4.79
C GLU A 162 21.43 8.04 5.67
N LEU A 163 20.14 7.81 5.39
CA LEU A 163 19.04 8.45 6.11
C LEU A 163 17.98 7.46 6.61
N CYS A 164 17.97 6.23 6.07
CA CYS A 164 16.88 5.27 6.27
C CYS A 164 17.32 4.04 7.07
N SER A 165 18.54 4.05 7.65
CA SER A 165 19.10 2.90 8.39
C SER A 165 18.26 2.50 9.62
N GLY A 166 17.57 3.48 10.23
CA GLY A 166 16.64 3.25 11.33
C GLY A 166 15.29 2.67 10.92
N LEU A 167 14.94 2.66 9.63
CA LEU A 167 13.64 2.16 9.18
C LEU A 167 13.60 0.64 9.15
N GLN A 168 12.54 0.08 9.73
CA GLN A 168 12.27 -1.36 9.71
C GLN A 168 11.05 -1.66 8.83
N PHE A 169 11.12 -2.78 8.11
CA PHE A 169 10.06 -3.25 7.22
C PHE A 169 9.74 -4.70 7.51
N THR A 170 8.44 -5.01 7.54
CA THR A 170 7.95 -6.38 7.64
C THR A 170 7.50 -6.84 6.26
N ARG A 171 8.04 -7.98 5.83
CA ARG A 171 7.64 -8.67 4.61
C ARG A 171 6.39 -9.50 4.89
N PHE A 172 5.42 -9.43 4.00
CA PHE A 172 4.26 -10.31 4.00
C PHE A 172 4.41 -11.31 2.86
N LEU A 173 4.11 -12.56 3.14
CA LEU A 173 4.29 -13.67 2.22
C LEU A 173 2.92 -14.28 1.88
N ASN A 174 2.83 -14.99 0.76
CA ASN A 174 1.80 -15.99 0.60
C ASN A 174 2.21 -17.28 1.32
N ARG A 175 1.29 -18.25 1.39
CA ARG A 175 1.54 -19.54 2.03
C ARG A 175 2.71 -20.35 1.45
N ASP A 176 3.17 -20.05 0.24
CA ASP A 176 4.28 -20.77 -0.40
C ASP A 176 5.63 -20.06 -0.13
N GLY A 177 5.63 -19.00 0.70
CA GLY A 177 6.83 -18.23 1.05
C GLY A 177 7.24 -17.18 0.03
N ARG A 178 6.41 -16.92 -0.99
CA ARG A 178 6.65 -15.85 -1.95
C ARG A 178 6.22 -14.52 -1.36
N GLU A 179 7.10 -13.53 -1.44
CA GLU A 179 6.79 -12.17 -1.01
C GLU A 179 5.61 -11.59 -1.78
N LEU A 180 4.69 -10.98 -1.04
CA LEU A 180 3.54 -10.26 -1.54
C LEU A 180 3.80 -8.76 -1.56
N PHE A 181 4.16 -8.21 -0.41
CA PHE A 181 4.39 -6.78 -0.21
C PHE A 181 5.21 -6.57 1.07
N GLN A 182 5.65 -5.32 1.27
CA GLN A 182 6.32 -4.88 2.49
C GLN A 182 5.52 -3.74 3.11
N VAL A 183 5.53 -3.68 4.43
CA VAL A 183 5.00 -2.53 5.19
C VAL A 183 6.05 -2.05 6.17
N ARG A 184 6.15 -0.72 6.30
CA ARG A 184 7.05 -0.10 7.27
C ARG A 184 6.50 -0.28 8.68
N ASP A 185 7.39 -0.32 9.67
CA ASP A 185 7.02 -0.34 11.09
C ASP A 185 6.01 0.77 11.42
N GLY A 186 4.93 0.43 12.12
CA GLY A 186 3.83 1.34 12.45
C GLY A 186 2.75 1.49 11.37
N GLN A 187 2.97 1.03 10.13
CA GLN A 187 1.92 0.95 9.12
C GLN A 187 0.94 -0.20 9.41
N ARG A 188 -0.15 -0.27 8.63
CA ARG A 188 -1.24 -1.23 8.85
C ARG A 188 -1.47 -2.12 7.64
N VAL A 189 -1.95 -3.32 7.92
CA VAL A 189 -2.54 -4.23 6.93
C VAL A 189 -4.04 -4.38 7.19
N ILE A 190 -4.78 -4.78 6.16
CA ILE A 190 -6.21 -5.07 6.20
C ILE A 190 -6.38 -6.57 6.01
N GLU A 191 -6.90 -7.24 7.03
CA GLU A 191 -7.42 -8.61 6.95
C GLU A 191 -8.87 -8.56 6.45
N THR A 192 -9.19 -9.28 5.37
CA THR A 192 -10.53 -9.34 4.76
C THR A 192 -11.01 -10.78 4.72
N ASN A 193 -12.16 -11.06 5.33
CA ASN A 193 -12.80 -12.38 5.27
C ASN A 193 -13.75 -12.49 4.07
N ALA A 194 -14.21 -13.71 3.79
CA ALA A 194 -15.08 -14.01 2.65
C ALA A 194 -16.43 -13.27 2.66
N ASP A 195 -16.97 -12.95 3.84
CA ASP A 195 -18.18 -12.15 4.02
C ASP A 195 -17.96 -10.64 3.76
N GLY A 196 -16.71 -10.22 3.58
CA GLY A 196 -16.33 -8.83 3.37
C GLY A 196 -16.00 -8.06 4.65
N THR A 197 -16.08 -8.69 5.83
CA THR A 197 -15.63 -8.08 7.08
C THR A 197 -14.14 -7.76 7.00
N LYS A 198 -13.76 -6.56 7.46
CA LYS A 198 -12.40 -6.05 7.40
C LYS A 198 -11.88 -5.74 8.79
N ARG A 199 -10.59 -6.02 9.03
CA ARG A 199 -9.88 -5.64 10.25
C ARG A 199 -8.56 -4.96 9.91
N LEU A 200 -8.40 -3.73 10.39
CA LEU A 200 -7.13 -3.02 10.34
C LEU A 200 -6.21 -3.55 11.44
N ARG A 201 -4.96 -3.88 11.07
CA ARG A 201 -3.93 -4.41 11.98
C ARG A 201 -2.68 -3.56 11.87
N ALA A 202 -2.31 -2.89 12.95
CA ALA A 202 -1.00 -2.26 13.06
C ALA A 202 0.10 -3.33 13.00
N VAL A 203 1.17 -3.05 12.26
CA VAL A 203 2.30 -3.95 12.11
C VAL A 203 3.47 -3.39 12.89
N LYS A 204 4.08 -4.24 13.72
CA LYS A 204 5.34 -3.93 14.37
C LYS A 204 6.40 -4.97 14.02
N ASN A 205 7.51 -4.54 13.44
CA ASN A 205 8.64 -5.42 13.12
C ASN A 205 9.29 -5.95 14.41
N ILE A 206 9.72 -7.21 14.38
CA ILE A 206 10.52 -7.82 15.46
C ILE A 206 11.89 -8.19 14.89
N ASP A 207 11.88 -8.96 13.80
CA ASP A 207 13.07 -9.33 13.04
C ASP A 207 12.68 -9.67 11.58
N VAL A 208 13.57 -10.36 10.86
CA VAL A 208 13.37 -10.71 9.44
C VAL A 208 12.31 -11.80 9.20
N THR A 209 11.90 -12.54 10.22
CA THR A 209 10.87 -13.60 10.13
C THR A 209 9.71 -13.41 11.09
N HIS A 210 9.77 -12.48 12.04
CA HIS A 210 8.72 -12.21 13.01
C HIS A 210 8.22 -10.78 12.99
N ALA A 211 6.93 -10.64 13.24
CA ALA A 211 6.28 -9.35 13.45
C ALA A 211 5.09 -9.50 14.41
N TYR A 212 4.69 -8.38 15.02
CA TYR A 212 3.34 -8.25 15.54
C TYR A 212 2.40 -7.79 14.43
N VAL A 213 1.28 -8.48 14.28
CA VAL A 213 0.14 -8.05 13.46
C VAL A 213 -1.05 -7.84 14.38
N GLY A 214 -1.38 -6.58 14.64
CA GLY A 214 -2.23 -6.18 15.76
C GLY A 214 -1.54 -6.54 17.09
N HIS A 215 -2.21 -7.34 17.92
CA HIS A 215 -1.67 -7.82 19.19
C HIS A 215 -0.97 -9.19 19.08
N TYR A 216 -0.96 -9.80 17.89
CA TYR A 216 -0.50 -11.16 17.68
C TYR A 216 0.95 -11.16 17.17
N GLY A 217 1.89 -11.63 17.99
CA GLY A 217 3.27 -11.86 17.57
C GLY A 217 3.37 -13.20 16.84
N CYS A 218 3.91 -13.19 15.62
CA CYS A 218 3.91 -14.37 14.75
C CYS A 218 5.14 -14.46 13.85
N HIS A 219 5.47 -15.69 13.47
CA HIS A 219 6.32 -15.94 12.32
C HIS A 219 5.53 -15.62 11.04
N ILE A 220 6.09 -14.79 10.14
CA ILE A 220 5.38 -14.25 8.96
C ILE A 220 4.88 -15.35 8.01
N GLN A 221 5.62 -16.45 7.88
CA GLN A 221 5.18 -17.61 7.08
C GLN A 221 3.98 -18.33 7.71
N GLN A 222 3.98 -18.49 9.04
CA GLN A 222 2.86 -19.14 9.74
C GLN A 222 1.60 -18.27 9.64
N TYR A 223 1.76 -16.95 9.74
CA TYR A 223 0.68 -15.99 9.51
C TYR A 223 0.08 -16.13 8.11
N ALA A 224 0.91 -16.25 7.07
CA ALA A 224 0.44 -16.48 5.70
C ALA A 224 -0.31 -17.81 5.53
N GLU A 225 0.22 -18.89 6.10
CA GLU A 225 -0.41 -20.23 6.07
C GLU A 225 -1.75 -20.25 6.82
N ASP A 226 -1.81 -19.63 7.99
CA ASP A 226 -3.01 -19.56 8.80
C ASP A 226 -4.10 -18.76 8.07
N ASN A 227 -3.77 -17.60 7.51
CA ASN A 227 -4.71 -16.79 6.72
C ASN A 227 -5.23 -17.56 5.50
N PHE A 228 -4.36 -18.27 4.78
CA PHE A 228 -4.83 -19.11 3.67
C PHE A 228 -5.75 -20.24 4.16
N ARG A 229 -5.41 -20.91 5.26
CA ARG A 229 -6.21 -22.02 5.81
C ARG A 229 -7.59 -21.56 6.28
N THR A 230 -7.68 -20.35 6.85
CA THR A 230 -8.90 -19.77 7.41
C THR A 230 -9.68 -18.89 6.44
N GLY A 231 -9.19 -18.67 5.22
CA GLY A 231 -9.89 -17.86 4.22
C GLY A 231 -9.87 -16.37 4.55
N CYS A 232 -8.69 -15.84 4.85
CA CYS A 232 -8.43 -14.43 5.05
C CYS A 232 -7.48 -13.90 3.96
N TYR A 233 -7.88 -12.81 3.30
CA TYR A 233 -7.04 -12.05 2.39
C TYR A 233 -6.39 -10.88 3.11
N VAL A 234 -5.09 -10.71 2.95
CA VAL A 234 -4.31 -9.65 3.59
C VAL A 234 -3.72 -8.73 2.54
N ALA A 235 -3.88 -7.42 2.72
CA ALA A 235 -3.28 -6.39 1.88
C ALA A 235 -2.77 -5.23 2.75
N PRO A 236 -1.78 -4.45 2.31
CA PRO A 236 -1.43 -3.21 2.97
C PRO A 236 -2.60 -2.22 2.88
N GLU A 237 -2.76 -1.37 3.89
CA GLU A 237 -3.78 -0.31 3.84
C GLU A 237 -3.53 0.68 2.70
N HIS A 238 -2.26 0.94 2.41
CA HIS A 238 -1.81 1.78 1.31
C HIS A 238 -0.92 0.97 0.35
N PRO A 239 -1.53 0.32 -0.66
CA PRO A 239 -0.78 -0.41 -1.68
C PRO A 239 0.29 0.42 -2.39
N GLN A 240 1.43 -0.21 -2.64
CA GLN A 240 2.56 0.38 -3.33
C GLN A 240 2.78 -0.22 -4.73
N PRO A 241 3.41 0.53 -5.66
CA PRO A 241 3.86 -0.04 -6.92
C PRO A 241 4.80 -1.24 -6.71
N GLY A 242 4.43 -2.38 -7.28
CA GLY A 242 5.19 -3.63 -7.16
C GLY A 242 4.57 -4.65 -6.20
N ASP A 243 3.61 -4.24 -5.36
CA ASP A 243 2.90 -5.17 -4.48
C ASP A 243 2.14 -6.23 -5.29
N ASN A 244 2.29 -7.48 -4.88
CA ASN A 244 1.48 -8.58 -5.36
C ASN A 244 0.23 -8.70 -4.50
N LEU A 245 -0.88 -8.24 -5.06
CA LEU A 245 -2.21 -8.27 -4.45
C LEU A 245 -3.11 -9.37 -5.04
N ASP A 246 -2.50 -10.38 -5.67
CA ASP A 246 -3.22 -11.50 -6.27
C ASP A 246 -4.06 -12.23 -5.23
N LYS A 247 -5.24 -12.66 -5.66
CA LYS A 247 -6.32 -13.14 -4.80
C LYS A 247 -6.94 -14.40 -5.39
N LEU A 248 -7.27 -15.34 -4.51
CA LEU A 248 -8.20 -16.44 -4.77
C LEU A 248 -9.51 -16.14 -4.04
N GLN A 249 -10.64 -16.34 -4.70
CA GLN A 249 -11.95 -16.26 -4.08
C GLN A 249 -12.85 -17.39 -4.61
N ILE A 250 -13.68 -17.97 -3.75
CA ILE A 250 -14.60 -19.04 -4.12
C ILE A 250 -16.01 -18.63 -3.73
N TYR A 251 -16.92 -18.80 -4.68
CA TYR A 251 -18.34 -18.55 -4.53
C TYR A 251 -19.10 -19.86 -4.62
N GLN A 252 -20.03 -20.06 -3.68
CA GLN A 252 -20.91 -21.22 -3.64
C GLN A 252 -22.37 -20.76 -3.56
N ILE A 253 -23.28 -21.60 -4.04
CA ILE A 253 -24.74 -21.37 -3.91
C ILE A 253 -25.15 -21.66 -2.45
N THR A 254 -25.53 -20.64 -1.69
CA THR A 254 -25.83 -20.77 -0.25
C THR A 254 -27.29 -20.49 0.12
N LYS A 255 -28.07 -19.77 -0.70
CA LYS A 255 -29.50 -19.53 -0.46
C LYS A 255 -30.36 -20.59 -1.17
N GLY A 256 -31.47 -20.97 -0.51
CA GLY A 256 -32.49 -21.96 -0.93
C GLY A 256 -32.28 -22.55 -2.32
N GLY A 257 -31.63 -23.72 -2.36
CA GLY A 257 -30.95 -24.26 -3.55
C GLY A 257 -31.67 -24.00 -4.87
N CYS A 258 -30.92 -23.51 -5.86
CA CYS A 258 -31.41 -23.28 -7.21
C CYS A 258 -31.43 -24.57 -8.04
N GLU A 259 -32.21 -24.56 -9.12
CA GLU A 259 -32.40 -25.72 -10.02
C GLU A 259 -31.14 -26.18 -10.77
N TYR A 260 -30.09 -25.35 -10.77
CA TYR A 260 -28.85 -25.60 -11.48
C TYR A 260 -27.66 -25.90 -10.55
N ARG A 261 -27.92 -26.02 -9.24
CA ARG A 261 -26.91 -26.44 -8.28
C ARG A 261 -26.42 -27.86 -8.61
N PHE A 262 -25.11 -28.04 -8.65
CA PHE A 262 -24.43 -29.27 -9.07
C PHE A 262 -24.66 -29.68 -10.54
N MET A 263 -25.24 -28.81 -11.37
CA MET A 263 -25.46 -29.07 -12.79
C MET A 263 -24.30 -28.55 -13.65
N ASN A 264 -24.02 -29.22 -14.77
CA ASN A 264 -22.96 -28.79 -15.69
C ASN A 264 -23.25 -27.40 -16.30
N TYR A 265 -22.21 -26.74 -16.80
CA TYR A 265 -22.34 -25.39 -17.34
C TYR A 265 -23.32 -25.31 -18.52
N ALA A 266 -23.40 -26.35 -19.35
CA ALA A 266 -24.31 -26.36 -20.50
C ALA A 266 -25.78 -26.23 -20.07
N TYR A 267 -26.15 -26.86 -18.95
CA TYR A 267 -27.47 -26.70 -18.34
C TYR A 267 -27.61 -25.35 -17.62
N SER A 268 -26.59 -24.93 -16.88
CA SER A 268 -26.67 -23.77 -15.98
C SER A 268 -26.51 -22.42 -16.69
N LYS A 269 -25.88 -22.35 -17.87
CA LYS A 269 -25.43 -21.09 -18.50
C LYS A 269 -26.49 -19.98 -18.56
N SER A 270 -27.74 -20.32 -18.87
CA SER A 270 -28.84 -19.34 -18.97
C SER A 270 -29.61 -19.11 -17.67
N ARG A 271 -29.18 -19.77 -16.59
CA ARG A 271 -29.87 -19.84 -15.29
C ARG A 271 -29.01 -19.29 -14.15
N ILE A 272 -27.72 -19.10 -14.38
CA ILE A 272 -26.80 -18.56 -13.38
C ILE A 272 -27.19 -17.12 -13.06
N HIS A 273 -27.44 -16.86 -11.78
CA HIS A 273 -27.69 -15.53 -11.26
C HIS A 273 -26.71 -15.25 -10.12
N ALA A 274 -26.02 -14.11 -10.16
CA ALA A 274 -25.05 -13.73 -9.12
C ALA A 274 -25.67 -13.70 -7.71
N ALA A 275 -26.96 -13.37 -7.61
CA ALA A 275 -27.71 -13.33 -6.36
C ALA A 275 -27.81 -14.68 -5.63
N ASP A 276 -27.64 -15.80 -6.34
CA ASP A 276 -27.68 -17.15 -5.76
C ASP A 276 -26.37 -17.52 -5.05
N TYR A 277 -25.28 -16.83 -5.39
CA TYR A 277 -23.93 -17.11 -4.92
C TYR A 277 -23.59 -16.29 -3.67
N SER A 278 -22.72 -16.82 -2.83
CA SER A 278 -22.02 -16.09 -1.78
C SER A 278 -20.54 -16.42 -1.83
N SER A 279 -19.68 -15.42 -1.60
CA SER A 279 -18.27 -15.66 -1.32
C SER A 279 -18.14 -16.42 0.00
N VAL A 280 -17.53 -17.59 -0.05
CA VAL A 280 -17.31 -18.48 1.10
C VAL A 280 -15.84 -18.64 1.45
N TYR A 281 -14.95 -18.17 0.58
CA TYR A 281 -13.51 -18.21 0.81
C TYR A 281 -12.83 -17.06 0.05
N ILE A 282 -11.85 -16.41 0.68
CA ILE A 282 -10.95 -15.46 0.03
C ILE A 282 -9.55 -15.58 0.65
N ALA A 283 -8.48 -15.49 -0.14
CA ALA A 283 -7.11 -15.47 0.37
C ALA A 283 -6.14 -14.86 -0.63
N ASN A 284 -4.93 -14.51 -0.18
CA ASN A 284 -3.82 -14.20 -1.09
C ASN A 284 -3.48 -15.42 -1.94
N LEU A 285 -3.25 -15.21 -3.24
CA LEU A 285 -3.03 -16.29 -4.17
C LEU A 285 -1.66 -16.99 -3.93
N PRO A 286 -1.62 -18.33 -3.86
CA PRO A 286 -0.35 -19.07 -3.78
C PRO A 286 0.48 -18.94 -5.06
N ALA A 287 1.76 -19.31 -4.99
CA ALA A 287 2.65 -19.23 -6.15
C ALA A 287 2.32 -20.34 -7.15
N ASP A 288 2.34 -20.00 -8.43
CA ASP A 288 2.09 -20.93 -9.54
C ASP A 288 0.78 -21.72 -9.36
N TYR A 289 -0.24 -21.06 -8.80
CA TYR A 289 -1.51 -21.65 -8.45
C TYR A 289 -2.49 -21.59 -9.64
N ASP A 290 -2.92 -22.75 -10.10
CA ASP A 290 -3.91 -22.90 -11.18
C ASP A 290 -5.23 -23.49 -10.67
N LEU A 291 -6.20 -23.61 -11.57
CA LEU A 291 -7.55 -24.07 -11.24
C LEU A 291 -7.57 -25.56 -10.86
N GLU A 292 -6.67 -26.37 -11.42
CA GLU A 292 -6.59 -27.80 -11.11
C GLU A 292 -6.04 -28.02 -9.70
N ARG A 293 -4.96 -27.32 -9.34
CA ARG A 293 -4.42 -27.32 -7.97
C ARG A 293 -5.45 -26.79 -6.98
N CYS A 294 -6.20 -25.75 -7.35
CA CYS A 294 -7.35 -25.28 -6.56
C CYS A 294 -8.39 -26.38 -6.35
N PHE A 295 -8.80 -27.08 -7.40
CA PHE A 295 -9.77 -28.16 -7.29
C PHE A 295 -9.29 -29.29 -6.39
N GLN A 296 -8.05 -29.73 -6.58
CA GLN A 296 -7.46 -30.80 -5.77
C GLN A 296 -7.38 -30.41 -4.29
N GLU A 297 -6.89 -29.21 -4.00
CA GLU A 297 -6.73 -28.77 -2.62
C GLU A 297 -8.06 -28.55 -1.91
N PHE A 298 -9.05 -27.95 -2.57
CA PHE A 298 -10.38 -27.75 -1.99
C PHE A 298 -11.25 -29.01 -1.97
N ASN A 299 -10.76 -30.13 -2.49
CA ASN A 299 -11.37 -31.46 -2.34
C ASN A 299 -10.57 -32.40 -1.41
N ALA A 300 -9.39 -31.99 -0.95
CA ALA A 300 -8.56 -32.80 -0.07
C ALA A 300 -9.14 -32.92 1.36
N PRO A 301 -8.78 -33.98 2.11
CA PRO A 301 -9.21 -34.15 3.50
C PRO A 301 -8.77 -33.02 4.43
N ASN A 302 -7.68 -32.33 4.14
CA ASN A 302 -7.11 -31.22 4.91
C ASN A 302 -7.34 -29.85 4.24
N ARG A 303 -8.36 -29.73 3.39
CA ARG A 303 -8.68 -28.49 2.66
C ARG A 303 -8.85 -27.27 3.57
N PRO A 304 -8.61 -26.05 3.05
CA PRO A 304 -8.98 -24.81 3.73
C PRO A 304 -10.46 -24.80 4.14
N LEU A 305 -10.75 -24.20 5.30
CA LEU A 305 -12.11 -24.10 5.84
C LEU A 305 -12.93 -25.42 5.83
N ARG A 306 -12.28 -26.58 6.04
CA ARG A 306 -12.92 -27.91 5.96
C ARG A 306 -14.29 -28.02 6.65
N TYR A 307 -14.46 -27.37 7.79
CA TYR A 307 -15.68 -27.40 8.61
C TYR A 307 -16.63 -26.21 8.39
N HIS A 308 -16.24 -25.25 7.56
CA HIS A 308 -16.96 -23.98 7.35
C HIS A 308 -17.34 -23.73 5.89
N MET A 309 -16.82 -24.53 4.94
CA MET A 309 -17.28 -24.55 3.55
C MET A 309 -17.38 -25.98 2.99
N CYS A 310 -18.25 -26.16 1.99
CA CYS A 310 -18.33 -27.39 1.23
C CYS A 310 -17.07 -27.56 0.35
N SER A 311 -16.74 -28.79 -0.02
CA SER A 311 -15.72 -29.04 -1.03
C SER A 311 -16.05 -28.33 -2.33
N LEU A 312 -15.04 -27.97 -3.12
CA LEU A 312 -15.25 -27.35 -4.43
C LEU A 312 -15.93 -28.35 -5.37
N SER A 313 -17.06 -27.96 -5.95
CA SER A 313 -17.96 -28.87 -6.69
C SER A 313 -18.56 -28.20 -7.92
N THR A 314 -19.15 -29.01 -8.81
CA THR A 314 -19.90 -28.50 -9.97
C THR A 314 -20.87 -27.41 -9.52
N SER A 315 -20.98 -26.32 -10.27
CA SER A 315 -21.74 -25.10 -9.97
C SER A 315 -21.08 -24.05 -9.09
N ASP A 316 -19.95 -24.35 -8.46
CA ASP A 316 -19.18 -23.32 -7.76
C ASP A 316 -18.47 -22.40 -8.77
N ILE A 317 -18.15 -21.18 -8.34
CA ILE A 317 -17.38 -20.22 -9.14
C ILE A 317 -16.07 -19.91 -8.43
N VAL A 318 -14.95 -20.15 -9.11
CA VAL A 318 -13.61 -19.76 -8.65
C VAL A 318 -13.22 -18.46 -9.34
N VAL A 319 -12.86 -17.46 -8.56
CA VAL A 319 -12.37 -16.18 -9.05
C VAL A 319 -10.90 -16.05 -8.68
N THR A 320 -10.07 -15.72 -9.67
CA THR A 320 -8.65 -15.40 -9.45
C THR A 320 -8.37 -14.00 -9.93
N THR A 321 -7.66 -13.23 -9.10
CA THR A 321 -7.02 -11.98 -9.51
C THR A 321 -5.54 -12.26 -9.70
N LYS A 322 -5.03 -11.99 -10.89
CA LYS A 322 -3.61 -12.11 -11.24
C LYS A 322 -3.13 -10.83 -11.94
N ASN A 323 -2.13 -10.16 -11.37
CA ASN A 323 -1.61 -8.88 -11.85
C ASN A 323 -2.71 -7.85 -12.12
N GLY A 324 -3.66 -7.72 -11.18
CA GLY A 324 -4.79 -6.80 -11.29
C GLY A 324 -5.89 -7.22 -12.27
N LYS A 325 -5.74 -8.33 -12.99
CA LYS A 325 -6.79 -8.90 -13.85
C LYS A 325 -7.58 -9.96 -13.09
N GLU A 326 -8.86 -9.73 -12.91
CA GLU A 326 -9.79 -10.69 -12.34
C GLU A 326 -10.42 -11.58 -13.44
N THR A 327 -10.55 -12.88 -13.15
CA THR A 327 -11.18 -13.87 -14.04
C THR A 327 -12.01 -14.84 -13.21
N ALA A 328 -13.20 -15.18 -13.69
CA ALA A 328 -14.14 -16.08 -13.00
C ALA A 328 -14.36 -17.36 -13.80
N TYR A 329 -14.39 -18.49 -13.10
CA TYR A 329 -14.48 -19.82 -13.67
C TYR A 329 -15.56 -20.64 -12.97
N TYR A 330 -16.57 -21.06 -13.73
CA TYR A 330 -17.56 -22.03 -13.29
C TYR A 330 -16.92 -23.41 -13.27
N VAL A 331 -17.04 -24.12 -12.14
CA VAL A 331 -16.62 -25.52 -11.99
C VAL A 331 -17.64 -26.38 -12.73
N ASP A 332 -17.21 -27.00 -13.82
CA ASP A 332 -18.05 -27.85 -14.67
C ASP A 332 -17.85 -29.33 -14.32
N SER A 333 -18.67 -30.22 -14.89
CA SER A 333 -18.47 -31.67 -14.70
C SER A 333 -17.11 -32.15 -15.20
N ILE A 334 -16.50 -31.42 -16.15
CA ILE A 334 -15.15 -31.63 -16.64
C ILE A 334 -14.48 -30.27 -16.81
N GLY A 335 -13.52 -29.96 -15.95
CA GLY A 335 -12.73 -28.73 -16.00
C GLY A 335 -13.55 -27.48 -15.64
N PHE A 336 -13.23 -26.37 -16.30
CA PHE A 336 -13.70 -25.04 -15.95
C PHE A 336 -14.21 -24.28 -17.16
N LYS A 337 -15.22 -23.43 -16.95
CA LYS A 337 -15.78 -22.55 -17.99
C LYS A 337 -15.66 -21.08 -17.57
N ASP A 338 -15.15 -20.25 -18.47
CA ASP A 338 -15.05 -18.80 -18.23
C ASP A 338 -16.47 -18.21 -18.08
N VAL A 339 -16.68 -17.58 -16.92
CA VAL A 339 -17.89 -16.84 -16.58
C VAL A 339 -17.57 -15.44 -16.07
N SER A 340 -16.46 -14.86 -16.55
CA SER A 340 -15.98 -13.53 -16.13
C SER A 340 -17.01 -12.41 -16.39
N HIS A 341 -17.98 -12.65 -17.29
CA HIS A 341 -19.12 -11.75 -17.49
C HIS A 341 -20.00 -11.56 -16.24
N LEU A 342 -19.93 -12.46 -15.27
CA LEU A 342 -20.68 -12.37 -14.01
C LEU A 342 -19.99 -11.50 -12.94
N LEU A 343 -18.72 -11.14 -13.12
CA LEU A 343 -17.95 -10.40 -12.11
C LEU A 343 -18.63 -9.10 -11.65
N PRO A 344 -19.17 -8.25 -12.56
CA PRO A 344 -19.86 -7.02 -12.14
C PRO A 344 -21.04 -7.31 -11.21
N GLU A 345 -21.89 -8.27 -11.57
CA GLU A 345 -23.07 -8.63 -10.78
C GLU A 345 -22.69 -9.29 -9.45
N LEU A 346 -21.64 -10.13 -9.42
CA LEU A 346 -21.13 -10.73 -8.18
C LEU A 346 -20.67 -9.64 -7.20
N HIS A 347 -19.90 -8.65 -7.67
CA HIS A 347 -19.45 -7.54 -6.82
C HIS A 347 -20.59 -6.66 -6.34
N GLU A 348 -21.59 -6.39 -7.19
CA GLU A 348 -22.77 -5.63 -6.80
C GLU A 348 -23.55 -6.32 -5.67
N VAL A 349 -23.78 -7.63 -5.79
CA VAL A 349 -24.46 -8.43 -4.77
C VAL A 349 -23.66 -8.46 -3.46
N GLU A 350 -22.33 -8.62 -3.52
CA GLU A 350 -21.48 -8.54 -2.33
C GLU A 350 -21.57 -7.16 -1.65
N ALA A 351 -21.50 -6.08 -2.43
CA ALA A 351 -21.58 -4.72 -1.92
C ALA A 351 -22.93 -4.43 -1.26
N GLN A 352 -24.04 -4.95 -1.82
CA GLN A 352 -25.38 -4.83 -1.23
C GLN A 352 -25.46 -5.56 0.12
N ARG A 353 -25.03 -6.83 0.18
CA ARG A 353 -25.07 -7.62 1.42
C ARG A 353 -24.22 -7.03 2.54
N ARG A 354 -23.07 -6.43 2.19
CA ARG A 354 -22.24 -5.70 3.16
C ARG A 354 -22.98 -4.51 3.77
N LYS A 355 -23.73 -3.75 2.96
CA LYS A 355 -24.53 -2.62 3.47
C LYS A 355 -25.64 -3.08 4.40
N GLU A 356 -26.31 -4.19 4.08
CA GLU A 356 -27.35 -4.79 4.92
C GLU A 356 -26.77 -5.26 6.27
N GLN A 357 -25.61 -5.92 6.28
CA GLN A 357 -24.95 -6.37 7.52
C GLN A 357 -24.55 -5.23 8.45
N VAL A 358 -24.11 -4.09 7.91
CA VAL A 358 -23.75 -2.89 8.72
C VAL A 358 -25.00 -2.23 9.32
N GLN A 359 -26.16 -2.34 8.66
CA GLN A 359 -27.41 -1.77 9.18
C GLN A 359 -28.04 -2.61 10.31
N ASP A 360 -27.71 -3.90 10.38
CA ASP A 360 -28.21 -4.84 11.41
C ASP A 360 -27.32 -4.92 12.67
N GLU A 361 -26.15 -4.27 12.70
CA GLU A 361 -25.35 -4.11 13.94
C GLU A 361 -25.89 -2.91 14.76
N PRO A 362 -26.52 -3.12 15.92
CA PRO A 362 -26.93 -2.00 16.78
C PRO A 362 -25.69 -1.27 17.28
N GLU A 363 -25.69 0.06 17.17
CA GLU A 363 -24.67 0.95 17.77
C GLU A 363 -24.43 0.50 19.23
N ARG A 364 -23.22 -0.01 19.52
CA ARG A 364 -22.79 -0.38 20.87
C ARG A 364 -21.70 0.55 21.36
#